data_AF-A0A946RLW1-F1
#
_entry.id   AF-A0A946RLW1-F1
#
_cell.length_a   1.000
_cell.length_b   1.000
_cell.length_c   1.000
_cell.angle_alpha   90.00
_cell.angle_beta   90.00
_cell.angle_gamma   90.00
#
_symmetry.space_group_name_H-M   'P 1'
#
loop_
_entity.id
_entity.type
_entity.pdbx_description
1 polymer ?
#
loop_
_entity_poly.entity_id
_entity_poly.type
_entity_poly.pdbx_seq_one_letter_code
_entity_poly.pdbx_strand_id
1 'polypeptide(L)'
;MTRVSFDNAISRIVEPFPRKNKRNFYVEMRSKRDELVPRYENIMSQRSRIMKIIAEDELDVDKLKVALQEYYSVYEIIHLYVQDVMISTLEGLNLEERKAILSNFENQPKRNGRNGDNMRHPDGPPRDRNYRSSGSNQ
;
A
#
# COMPACT_ATOMS: atom_id res chain seq x y z
N MET A 1 6.41 -6.93 2.85
CA MET A 1 5.17 -6.23 2.46
C MET A 1 4.08 -7.28 2.28
N THR A 2 2.95 -7.18 2.96
CA THR A 2 1.83 -8.14 2.79
C THR A 2 0.99 -7.74 1.56
N ARG A 3 0.24 -8.69 0.99
CA ARG A 3 -0.75 -8.44 -0.08
C ARG A 3 -1.64 -7.21 0.22
N VAL A 4 -2.04 -7.07 1.48
CA VAL A 4 -2.86 -5.96 2.00
C VAL A 4 -2.13 -4.61 1.89
N SER A 5 -0.83 -4.54 2.16
CA SER A 5 -0.07 -3.29 2.05
C SER A 5 0.18 -2.84 0.60
N PHE A 6 0.27 -3.77 -0.35
CA PHE A 6 0.33 -3.46 -1.78
C PHE A 6 -1.00 -2.90 -2.28
N ASP A 7 -2.11 -3.58 -1.96
CA ASP A 7 -3.46 -3.11 -2.32
C ASP A 7 -3.77 -1.74 -1.70
N ASN A 8 -3.32 -1.49 -0.46
CA ASN A 8 -3.46 -0.18 0.20
C ASN A 8 -2.62 0.93 -0.45
N ALA A 9 -1.39 0.64 -0.87
CA ALA A 9 -0.52 1.61 -1.53
C ALA A 9 -1.12 2.05 -2.87
N ILE A 10 -1.58 1.09 -3.67
CA ILE A 10 -2.25 1.32 -4.95
C ILE A 10 -3.57 2.07 -4.75
N SER A 11 -4.35 1.73 -3.72
CA SER A 11 -5.64 2.38 -3.47
C SER A 11 -5.53 3.87 -3.22
N ARG A 12 -4.42 4.36 -2.67
CA ARG A 12 -4.20 5.80 -2.43
C ARG A 12 -3.96 6.55 -3.74
N ILE A 13 -3.27 5.91 -4.68
CA ILE A 13 -2.88 6.51 -5.97
C ILE A 13 -4.11 6.73 -6.85
N VAL A 14 -5.05 5.78 -6.89
CA VAL A 14 -6.26 5.87 -7.71
C VAL A 14 -7.48 6.39 -6.97
N GLU A 15 -7.31 6.89 -5.76
CA GLU A 15 -8.41 7.47 -5.01
C GLU A 15 -9.16 8.60 -5.76
N PRO A 16 -8.50 9.51 -6.52
CA PRO A 16 -9.21 10.56 -7.25
C PRO A 16 -9.86 10.11 -8.56
N PHE A 17 -9.60 8.88 -9.02
CA PHE A 17 -10.08 8.40 -10.32
C PHE A 17 -11.61 8.13 -10.27
N PRO A 18 -12.36 8.27 -11.38
CA PRO A 18 -13.76 7.82 -11.42
C PRO A 18 -13.87 6.31 -11.19
N ARG A 19 -15.00 5.85 -10.63
CA ARG A 19 -15.21 4.43 -10.23
C ARG A 19 -14.85 3.42 -11.33
N LYS A 20 -15.23 3.71 -12.58
CA LYS A 20 -14.96 2.84 -13.73
C LYS A 20 -13.45 2.71 -13.99
N ASN A 21 -12.69 3.78 -13.85
CA ASN A 21 -11.26 3.83 -14.11
C ASN A 21 -10.43 3.26 -12.97
N LYS A 22 -10.91 3.39 -11.72
CA LYS A 22 -10.34 2.65 -10.58
C LYS A 22 -10.32 1.15 -10.87
N ARG A 23 -11.42 0.60 -11.39
CA ARG A 23 -11.52 -0.83 -11.69
C ARG A 23 -10.49 -1.26 -12.73
N ASN A 24 -10.33 -0.50 -13.82
CA ASN A 24 -9.33 -0.82 -14.85
C ASN A 24 -7.92 -0.80 -14.28
N PHE A 25 -7.56 0.25 -13.54
CA PHE A 25 -6.25 0.34 -12.89
C PHE A 25 -6.00 -0.82 -11.91
N TYR A 26 -6.99 -1.19 -11.09
CA TYR A 26 -6.84 -2.33 -10.18
C TYR A 26 -6.64 -3.66 -10.91
N VAL A 27 -7.35 -3.89 -12.02
CA VAL A 27 -7.21 -5.11 -12.82
C VAL A 27 -5.81 -5.18 -13.41
N GLU A 28 -5.31 -4.07 -13.94
CA GLU A 28 -4.01 -3.99 -14.59
C GLU A 28 -2.84 -4.05 -13.61
N MET A 29 -2.95 -3.37 -12.46
CA MET A 29 -1.97 -3.54 -11.37
C MET A 29 -1.98 -4.96 -10.80
N ARG A 30 -3.15 -5.62 -10.78
CA ARG A 30 -3.25 -7.02 -10.34
C ARG A 30 -2.67 -7.99 -11.36
N SER A 31 -2.74 -7.71 -12.66
CA SER A 31 -2.07 -8.55 -13.67
C SER A 31 -0.55 -8.42 -13.62
N LYS A 32 -0.01 -7.26 -13.21
CA LYS A 32 1.43 -7.08 -12.95
C LYS A 32 1.89 -7.61 -11.58
N ARG A 33 0.98 -8.20 -10.79
CA ARG A 33 1.27 -8.64 -9.41
C ARG A 33 2.40 -9.66 -9.34
N ASP A 34 2.42 -10.63 -10.23
CA ASP A 34 3.43 -11.70 -10.22
C ASP A 34 4.83 -11.16 -10.56
N GLU A 35 4.90 -10.06 -11.29
CA GLU A 35 6.16 -9.34 -11.55
C GLU A 35 6.56 -8.41 -10.40
N LEU A 36 5.58 -7.76 -9.76
CA LEU A 36 5.83 -6.78 -8.71
C LEU A 36 6.11 -7.41 -7.34
N VAL A 37 5.46 -8.52 -7.00
CA VAL A 37 5.61 -9.18 -5.69
C VAL A 37 7.07 -9.60 -5.41
N PRO A 38 7.78 -10.30 -6.32
CA PRO A 38 9.19 -10.64 -6.12
C PRO A 38 10.09 -9.41 -5.95
N ARG A 39 9.79 -8.32 -6.66
CA ARG A 39 10.52 -7.05 -6.53
C ARG A 39 10.30 -6.39 -5.16
N TYR A 40 9.09 -6.47 -4.60
CA TYR A 40 8.84 -6.03 -3.23
C TYR A 40 9.51 -6.90 -2.17
N GLU A 41 9.57 -8.22 -2.38
CA GLU A 41 10.33 -9.12 -1.51
C GLU A 41 11.82 -8.75 -1.52
N ASN A 42 12.36 -8.39 -2.69
CA ASN A 42 13.71 -7.84 -2.81
C ASN A 42 13.88 -6.57 -1.96
N ILE A 43 12.95 -5.61 -1.99
CA ILE A 43 12.99 -4.41 -1.12
C ILE A 43 13.06 -4.78 0.36
N MET A 44 12.28 -5.77 0.81
CA MET A 44 12.31 -6.20 2.22
C MET A 44 13.66 -6.84 2.57
N SER A 45 14.21 -7.63 1.66
CA SER A 45 15.56 -8.22 1.80
C SER A 45 16.63 -7.12 1.90
N GLN A 46 16.56 -6.09 1.06
CA GLN A 46 17.49 -4.95 1.12
C GLN A 46 17.36 -4.17 2.43
N ARG A 47 16.14 -3.94 2.93
CA ARG A 47 15.94 -3.32 4.26
C ARG A 47 16.55 -4.16 5.37
N SER A 48 16.39 -5.48 5.31
CA SER A 48 17.02 -6.39 6.27
C SER A 48 18.55 -6.30 6.20
N ARG A 49 19.13 -6.26 4.99
CA ARG A 49 20.57 -6.07 4.78
C ARG A 49 21.07 -4.75 5.37
N ILE A 50 20.36 -3.64 5.13
CA ILE A 50 20.68 -2.33 5.71
C ILE A 50 20.68 -2.39 7.24
N MET A 51 19.64 -3.00 7.84
CA MET A 51 19.57 -3.13 9.31
C MET A 51 20.70 -3.99 9.88
N LYS A 52 21.12 -5.03 9.16
CA LYS A 52 22.29 -5.83 9.56
C LYS A 52 23.58 -5.01 9.54
N ILE A 53 23.81 -4.20 8.50
CA ILE A 53 24.98 -3.32 8.40
C ILE A 53 25.00 -2.31 9.54
N ILE A 54 23.85 -1.71 9.87
CA ILE A 54 23.73 -0.76 10.98
C ILE A 54 24.03 -1.42 12.34
N ALA A 55 23.71 -2.70 12.47
CA ALA A 55 23.89 -3.47 13.70
C ALA A 55 25.28 -4.13 13.83
N GLU A 56 26.19 -3.93 12.87
CA GLU A 56 27.58 -4.39 12.97
C GLU A 56 28.32 -3.62 14.08
N ASP A 57 29.30 -4.29 14.73
CA ASP A 57 30.05 -3.72 15.87
C ASP A 57 30.79 -2.41 15.50
N GLU A 58 31.25 -2.32 14.25
CA GLU A 58 31.79 -1.11 13.66
C GLU A 58 30.98 -0.75 12.40
N LEU A 59 30.54 0.52 12.32
CA LEU A 59 29.74 0.99 11.20
C LEU A 59 30.61 1.19 9.94
N ASP A 60 30.47 0.29 8.98
CA ASP A 60 31.02 0.46 7.64
C ASP A 60 30.12 1.37 6.79
N VAL A 61 30.50 2.64 6.70
CA VAL A 61 29.76 3.69 5.99
C VAL A 61 29.68 3.44 4.48
N ASP A 62 30.73 2.88 3.87
CA ASP A 62 30.75 2.69 2.42
C ASP A 62 29.90 1.48 2.03
N LYS A 63 29.94 0.41 2.83
CA LYS A 63 29.00 -0.72 2.70
C LYS A 63 27.55 -0.29 2.88
N LEU A 64 27.27 0.63 3.82
CA LEU A 64 25.94 1.20 4.01
C LEU A 64 25.51 2.03 2.80
N LYS A 65 26.38 2.88 2.24
CA LYS A 65 26.07 3.68 1.04
C LYS A 65 25.69 2.78 -0.15
N VAL A 66 26.46 1.73 -0.40
CA VAL A 66 26.18 0.77 -1.48
C VAL A 66 24.82 0.10 -1.25
N ALA A 67 24.55 -0.38 -0.04
CA ALA A 67 23.27 -1.02 0.28
C ALA A 67 22.07 -0.05 0.14
N LEU A 68 22.25 1.22 0.49
CA LEU A 68 21.22 2.25 0.30
C LEU A 68 20.99 2.56 -1.19
N GLN A 69 22.04 2.66 -2.00
CA GLN A 69 21.91 2.87 -3.46
C GLN A 69 21.17 1.72 -4.14
N GLU A 70 21.50 0.47 -3.79
CA GLU A 70 20.80 -0.71 -4.29
C GLU A 70 19.33 -0.75 -3.84
N TYR A 71 19.04 -0.34 -2.60
CA TYR A 71 17.67 -0.20 -2.14
C TYR A 71 16.88 0.83 -2.96
N TYR A 72 17.47 1.99 -3.26
CA TYR A 72 16.82 3.04 -4.04
C TYR A 72 16.55 2.61 -5.48
N SER A 73 17.49 1.94 -6.14
CA SER A 73 17.30 1.50 -7.54
C SER A 73 16.15 0.49 -7.66
N VAL A 74 16.03 -0.46 -6.72
CA VAL A 74 14.90 -1.41 -6.71
C VAL A 74 13.58 -0.69 -6.43
N TYR A 75 13.59 0.30 -5.53
CA TYR A 75 12.41 1.09 -5.19
C TYR A 75 11.92 1.94 -6.37
N GLU A 76 12.83 2.54 -7.13
CA GLU A 76 12.55 3.33 -8.33
C GLU A 76 11.87 2.50 -9.41
N ILE A 77 12.37 1.28 -9.67
CA ILE A 77 11.79 0.38 -10.67
C ILE A 77 10.30 0.14 -10.39
N ILE A 78 9.92 -0.09 -9.13
CA ILE A 78 8.50 -0.29 -8.78
C ILE A 78 7.66 0.96 -9.08
N HIS A 79 8.21 2.15 -8.86
CA HIS A 79 7.49 3.39 -9.15
C HIS A 79 7.28 3.57 -10.66
N LEU A 80 8.25 3.20 -11.49
CA LEU A 80 8.12 3.23 -12.94
C LEU A 80 6.94 2.37 -13.42
N TYR A 81 6.78 1.13 -12.93
CA TYR A 81 5.63 0.30 -13.30
C TYR A 81 4.28 0.90 -12.93
N VAL A 82 4.20 1.54 -11.77
CA VAL A 82 2.98 2.21 -11.32
C VAL A 82 2.68 3.43 -12.21
N GLN A 83 3.72 4.19 -12.58
CA GLN A 83 3.62 5.31 -13.50
C GLN A 83 3.15 4.85 -14.88
N ASP A 84 3.70 3.76 -15.42
CA ASP A 84 3.28 3.20 -16.72
C ASP A 84 1.80 2.84 -16.74
N VAL A 85 1.31 2.15 -15.70
CA VAL A 85 -0.12 1.80 -15.61
C VAL A 85 -0.98 3.04 -15.44
N MET A 86 -0.50 4.04 -14.70
CA MET A 86 -1.20 5.32 -14.56
C MET A 86 -1.31 6.05 -15.89
N ILE A 87 -0.20 6.14 -16.64
CA ILE A 87 -0.15 6.77 -17.97
C ILE A 87 -1.12 6.05 -18.90
N SER A 88 -1.03 4.72 -19.01
CA SER A 88 -1.93 3.95 -19.87
C SER A 88 -3.41 4.15 -19.50
N THR A 89 -3.71 4.19 -18.20
CA THR A 89 -5.08 4.47 -17.73
C THR A 89 -5.55 5.87 -18.11
N LEU A 90 -4.66 6.88 -18.05
CA LEU A 90 -4.97 8.28 -18.36
C LEU A 90 -5.08 8.55 -19.88
N GLU A 91 -4.31 7.85 -20.71
CA GLU A 91 -4.40 7.92 -22.17
C GLU A 91 -5.77 7.47 -22.68
N GLY A 92 -6.38 6.48 -22.02
CA GLY A 92 -7.71 6.00 -22.34
C GLY A 92 -8.87 6.95 -21.95
N LEU A 93 -8.57 8.13 -21.39
CA LEU A 93 -9.57 9.10 -20.94
C LEU A 93 -9.73 10.27 -21.91
N ASN A 94 -10.94 10.83 -21.96
CA ASN A 94 -11.18 12.12 -22.60
C ASN A 94 -10.87 13.31 -21.66
N LEU A 95 -10.91 14.54 -22.19
CA LEU A 95 -10.59 15.75 -21.43
C LEU A 95 -11.50 15.95 -20.21
N GLU A 96 -12.79 15.70 -20.34
CA GLU A 96 -13.76 15.89 -19.26
C GLU A 96 -13.56 14.87 -18.13
N GLU A 97 -13.24 13.62 -18.47
CA GLU A 97 -12.88 12.58 -17.50
C GLU A 97 -11.59 12.94 -16.75
N ARG A 98 -10.59 13.52 -17.43
CA ARG A 98 -9.36 14.00 -16.78
C ARG A 98 -9.60 15.22 -15.88
N LYS A 99 -10.44 16.17 -16.29
CA LYS A 99 -10.85 17.30 -15.44
C LYS A 99 -11.60 16.83 -14.19
N ALA A 100 -12.43 15.79 -14.31
CA ALA A 100 -13.11 15.20 -13.17
C ALA A 100 -12.12 14.59 -12.16
N ILE A 101 -11.00 14.02 -12.61
CA ILE A 101 -9.93 13.54 -11.70
C ILE A 101 -9.35 14.71 -10.90
N LEU A 102 -9.00 15.81 -11.56
CA LEU A 102 -8.45 16.99 -10.89
C LEU A 102 -9.43 17.55 -9.85
N SER A 103 -10.71 17.72 -10.25
CA SER A 103 -11.76 18.18 -9.35
C SER A 103 -11.94 17.27 -8.14
N ASN A 104 -11.88 15.94 -8.33
CA ASN A 104 -11.97 14.98 -7.22
C ASN A 104 -10.77 15.03 -6.28
N PHE A 105 -9.57 15.31 -6.81
CA PHE A 105 -8.35 15.43 -6.02
C PHE A 105 -8.37 16.70 -5.16
N GLU A 106 -8.76 17.84 -5.74
CA GLU A 106 -8.86 19.12 -5.02
C GLU A 106 -9.96 19.08 -3.93
N ASN A 107 -11.07 18.40 -4.22
CA ASN A 107 -12.22 18.29 -3.31
C ASN A 107 -12.16 17.04 -2.43
N GLN A 108 -11.04 16.34 -2.40
CA GLN A 108 -10.92 15.12 -1.64
C GLN A 108 -10.98 15.44 -0.14
N PRO A 109 -11.91 14.86 0.63
CA PRO A 109 -11.98 15.11 2.06
C PRO A 109 -10.64 14.68 2.66
N LYS A 110 -9.97 15.60 3.39
CA LYS A 110 -8.77 15.29 4.16
C LYS A 110 -9.14 14.10 5.06
N ARG A 111 -8.66 12.91 4.69
CA ARG A 111 -8.80 11.73 5.53
C ARG A 111 -8.04 12.05 6.80
N ASN A 112 -8.76 12.40 7.86
CA ASN A 112 -8.23 12.37 9.22
C ASN A 112 -7.55 11.01 9.32
N GLY A 113 -6.23 11.01 9.48
CA GLY A 113 -5.46 9.80 9.66
C GLY A 113 -6.19 9.01 10.73
N ARG A 114 -6.74 7.85 10.37
CA ARG A 114 -7.01 6.83 11.37
C ARG A 114 -5.63 6.49 11.90
N ASN A 115 -5.21 7.23 12.94
CA ASN A 115 -4.20 6.78 13.86
C ASN A 115 -4.64 5.38 14.24
N GLY A 116 -3.88 4.39 13.77
CA GLY A 116 -3.92 3.03 14.26
C GLY A 116 -3.36 2.95 15.67
N ASP A 117 -3.66 3.93 16.53
CA ASP A 117 -3.60 3.74 17.96
C ASP A 117 -4.88 3.02 18.32
N ASN A 118 -4.75 1.70 18.45
CA ASN A 118 -5.58 0.93 19.35
C ASN A 118 -5.49 1.58 20.74
N MET A 119 -6.29 2.63 20.96
CA MET A 119 -6.87 2.93 22.26
C MET A 119 -7.73 1.73 22.62
N ARG A 120 -7.08 0.69 23.13
CA ARG A 120 -7.68 -0.22 24.10
C ARG A 120 -8.15 0.69 25.23
N HIS A 121 -9.42 1.10 25.18
CA HIS A 121 -10.11 1.64 26.35
C HIS A 121 -9.88 0.63 27.50
N PRO A 122 -9.24 1.02 28.62
CA PRO A 122 -9.13 0.11 29.76
C PRO A 122 -10.46 -0.09 30.48
N ASP A 123 -11.44 0.79 30.28
CA ASP A 123 -12.61 0.89 31.16
C ASP A 123 -13.96 0.71 30.43
N GLY A 124 -14.12 -0.41 29.73
CA GLY A 124 -15.42 -0.89 29.28
C GLY A 124 -15.78 -2.18 30.04
N PRO A 125 -16.99 -2.31 30.63
CA PRO A 125 -17.31 -3.49 31.43
C PRO A 125 -17.25 -4.75 30.55
N PRO A 126 -16.87 -5.91 31.12
CA PRO A 126 -16.72 -7.14 30.36
C PRO A 126 -18.02 -7.45 29.63
N ARG A 127 -17.96 -7.57 28.30
CA ARG A 127 -19.06 -8.13 27.51
C ARG A 127 -19.19 -9.60 27.91
N ASP A 128 -20.19 -9.90 28.71
CA ASP A 128 -20.62 -11.26 29.03
C ASP A 128 -20.80 -12.07 27.74
N ARG A 129 -19.86 -12.99 27.50
CA ARG A 129 -20.00 -14.09 26.56
C ARG A 129 -20.85 -15.17 27.22
N ASN A 130 -22.14 -14.92 27.40
CA ASN A 130 -23.07 -15.97 27.75
C ASN A 130 -23.64 -16.63 26.49
N TYR A 131 -22.89 -17.63 26.04
CA TYR A 131 -23.35 -18.99 25.80
C TYR A 131 -24.89 -19.15 25.68
N ARG A 132 -25.39 -19.33 24.46
CA ARG A 132 -26.64 -20.08 24.23
C ARG A 132 -26.34 -21.24 23.29
N SER A 133 -25.88 -22.32 23.91
CA SER A 133 -26.04 -23.66 23.39
C SER A 133 -27.37 -24.22 23.90
N SER A 134 -28.13 -24.80 22.96
CA SER A 134 -29.12 -25.87 23.14
C SER A 134 -30.45 -25.56 23.85
N GLY A 135 -31.55 -26.03 23.25
CA GLY A 135 -32.82 -26.21 23.95
C GLY A 135 -34.06 -26.18 23.06
N SER A 136 -34.34 -27.30 22.40
CA SER A 136 -35.65 -27.74 21.93
C SER A 136 -36.76 -27.65 22.99
N ASN A 137 -37.99 -27.34 22.57
CA ASN A 137 -39.26 -27.98 22.97
C ASN A 137 -40.40 -27.33 22.18
N GLN A 138 -41.07 -28.13 21.33
CA GLN A 138 -42.46 -28.63 21.48
C GLN A 138 -43.50 -27.68 20.88
#